data_AF-A0A183GJG8-F1
#
_entry.id   AF-A0A183GJG8-F1
#
_cell.length_a   1.000
_cell.length_b   1.000
_cell.length_c   1.000
_cell.angle_alpha   90.00
_cell.angle_beta   90.00
_cell.angle_gamma   90.00
#
_symmetry.space_group_name_H-M   'P 1'
#
loop_
_entity.id
_entity.type
_entity.pdbx_description
1 polymer ?
#
loop_
_entity_poly.entity_id
_entity_poly.type
_entity_poly.pdbx_seq_one_letter_code
_entity_poly.pdbx_strand_id
1 'polypeptide(L)'
;LQSRKRKISQLEESVKDLEKRIKDGAAQLKEQKKGKEAERTELLELYTRLQEEEKELSDRLSQYAEYDPEAIAQVKLRTEKAREDANRWTDNVFAIKKWCKSKFGIEEKVLDKQFEIPEDFDYVE
;
A
#
# COMPACT_ATOMS: atom_id res chain seq x y z
N LEU A 1 9.84 31.96 -73.40
CA LEU A 1 8.35 31.84 -73.35
C LEU A 1 7.88 30.39 -73.19
N GLN A 2 8.34 29.45 -74.01
CA GLN A 2 8.02 28.00 -73.90
C GLN A 2 8.40 27.37 -72.54
N SER A 3 9.58 27.67 -71.98
CA SER A 3 10.02 27.13 -70.69
C SER A 3 9.14 27.58 -69.51
N ARG A 4 8.72 28.85 -69.50
CA ARG A 4 7.80 29.40 -68.50
C ARG A 4 6.41 28.75 -68.60
N LYS A 5 5.89 28.54 -69.82
CA LYS A 5 4.63 27.81 -70.04
C LYS A 5 4.67 26.39 -69.51
N ARG A 6 5.76 25.65 -69.75
CA ARG A 6 5.96 24.30 -69.18
C ARG A 6 6.00 24.32 -67.66
N LYS A 7 6.70 25.29 -67.06
CA LYS A 7 6.80 25.40 -65.59
C LYS A 7 5.46 25.74 -64.95
N ILE A 8 4.67 26.62 -65.56
CA ILE A 8 3.30 26.93 -65.11
C ILE A 8 2.42 25.68 -65.16
N SER A 9 2.43 24.95 -66.28
CA SER A 9 1.65 23.71 -66.43
C SER A 9 2.04 22.64 -65.40
N GLN A 10 3.33 22.47 -65.12
CA GLN A 10 3.81 21.56 -64.06
C GLN A 10 3.36 21.98 -62.67
N LEU A 11 3.37 23.29 -62.37
CA LEU A 11 2.92 23.80 -61.07
C LEU A 11 1.40 23.65 -60.93
N GLU A 12 0.62 23.90 -61.97
CA GLU A 12 -0.84 23.68 -61.97
C GLU A 12 -1.20 22.21 -61.75
N GLU A 13 -0.48 21.29 -62.38
CA GLU A 13 -0.66 19.85 -62.17
C GLU A 13 -0.28 19.43 -60.75
N SER A 14 0.83 19.98 -60.21
CA SER A 14 1.24 19.73 -58.84
C SER A 14 0.26 20.30 -57.81
N VAL A 15 -0.34 21.47 -58.06
CA VAL A 15 -1.38 22.03 -57.19
C VAL A 15 -2.61 21.12 -57.20
N LYS A 16 -3.04 20.65 -58.38
CA LYS A 16 -4.16 19.70 -58.49
C LYS A 16 -3.90 18.39 -57.75
N ASP A 17 -2.69 17.83 -57.84
CA ASP A 17 -2.32 16.61 -57.11
C ASP A 17 -2.36 16.83 -55.59
N LEU A 18 -1.79 17.95 -55.12
CA LEU A 18 -1.79 18.29 -53.70
C LEU A 18 -3.20 18.55 -53.16
N GLU A 19 -4.05 19.25 -53.90
CA GLU A 19 -5.45 19.47 -53.55
C GLU A 19 -6.23 18.15 -53.44
N LYS A 20 -5.99 17.22 -54.38
CA LYS A 20 -6.58 15.88 -54.34
C LYS A 20 -6.11 15.12 -53.10
N ARG A 21 -4.80 15.12 -52.81
CA ARG A 21 -4.23 14.44 -51.63
C ARG A 21 -4.75 15.01 -50.32
N ILE A 22 -4.92 16.33 -50.22
CA ILE A 22 -5.53 16.99 -49.06
C ILE A 22 -6.98 16.54 -48.89
N LYS A 23 -7.75 16.50 -49.97
CA LYS A 23 -9.16 16.07 -49.94
C LYS A 23 -9.28 14.61 -49.52
N ASP A 24 -8.48 13.73 -50.09
CA ASP A 24 -8.47 12.30 -49.78
C ASP A 24 -8.03 12.05 -48.33
N GLY A 25 -6.98 12.76 -47.87
CA GLY A 25 -6.51 12.70 -46.48
C GLY A 25 -7.55 13.21 -45.48
N ALA A 26 -8.25 14.30 -45.79
CA ALA A 26 -9.32 14.83 -44.94
C ALA A 26 -10.52 13.88 -44.86
N ALA A 27 -10.87 13.21 -45.96
CA ALA A 27 -11.92 12.20 -45.97
C ALA A 27 -11.55 10.98 -45.13
N GLN A 28 -10.32 10.48 -45.23
CA GLN A 28 -9.82 9.38 -44.39
C GLN A 28 -9.80 9.76 -42.90
N LEU A 29 -9.38 10.99 -42.57
CA LEU A 29 -9.36 11.47 -41.20
C LEU A 29 -10.78 11.54 -40.60
N LYS A 30 -11.75 12.00 -41.39
CA LYS A 30 -13.16 12.07 -40.98
C LYS A 30 -13.76 10.68 -40.77
N GLU A 31 -13.42 9.73 -41.63
CA GLU A 31 -13.87 8.33 -41.50
C GLU A 31 -13.27 7.66 -40.26
N GLN A 32 -11.98 7.87 -39.99
CA GLN A 32 -11.33 7.30 -38.80
C GLN A 32 -11.84 7.88 -37.47
N LYS A 33 -12.30 9.14 -37.47
CA LYS A 33 -12.86 9.81 -36.29
C LYS A 33 -14.33 9.47 -36.03
N LYS A 34 -15.05 9.03 -37.06
CA LYS A 34 -16.48 8.72 -36.97
C LYS A 34 -16.71 7.59 -35.95
N GLY A 35 -17.58 7.84 -34.97
CA GLY A 35 -17.94 6.88 -33.92
C GLY A 35 -16.92 6.71 -32.79
N LYS A 36 -15.69 7.22 -32.91
CA LYS A 36 -14.63 7.03 -31.90
C LYS A 36 -14.51 8.16 -30.89
N GLU A 37 -15.10 9.33 -31.14
CA GLU A 37 -14.83 10.52 -30.31
C GLU A 37 -15.59 10.53 -28.98
N ALA A 38 -16.88 10.18 -28.97
CA ALA A 38 -17.68 10.13 -27.75
C ALA A 38 -17.30 8.91 -26.88
N GLU A 39 -17.33 7.70 -27.46
CA GLU A 39 -17.00 6.45 -26.74
C GLU A 39 -15.58 6.46 -26.16
N ARG A 40 -14.59 7.02 -26.87
CA ARG A 40 -13.22 7.13 -26.35
C ARG A 40 -13.11 8.11 -25.18
N THR A 41 -13.86 9.21 -25.23
CA THR A 41 -13.85 10.21 -24.15
C THR A 41 -14.48 9.62 -22.90
N GLU A 42 -15.64 8.97 -23.04
CA GLU A 42 -16.32 8.26 -21.94
C GLU A 42 -15.45 7.12 -21.36
N LEU A 43 -14.78 6.33 -22.21
CA LEU A 43 -13.86 5.29 -21.74
C LEU A 43 -12.67 5.87 -20.96
N LEU A 44 -12.11 6.99 -21.41
CA LEU A 44 -10.97 7.64 -20.74
C LEU A 44 -11.39 8.23 -19.39
N GLU A 45 -12.57 8.84 -19.32
CA GLU A 45 -13.13 9.33 -18.06
C GLU A 45 -13.40 8.18 -17.09
N LEU A 46 -14.00 7.09 -17.57
CA LEU A 46 -14.24 5.89 -16.76
C LEU A 46 -12.93 5.26 -16.28
N TYR A 47 -11.93 5.14 -17.17
CA TYR A 47 -10.62 4.62 -16.83
C TYR A 47 -9.94 5.46 -15.74
N THR A 48 -9.97 6.78 -15.89
CA THR A 48 -9.37 7.70 -14.91
C THR A 48 -10.06 7.57 -13.55
N ARG A 49 -11.40 7.51 -13.53
CA ARG A 49 -12.17 7.31 -12.30
C ARG A 49 -11.83 5.98 -11.62
N LEU A 50 -11.80 4.88 -12.38
CA LEU A 50 -11.47 3.56 -11.84
C LEU A 50 -10.04 3.50 -11.30
N GLN A 51 -9.11 4.20 -11.95
CA GLN A 51 -7.73 4.29 -11.47
C GLN A 51 -7.62 5.08 -10.16
N GLU A 52 -8.38 6.17 -10.02
CA GLU A 52 -8.47 6.91 -8.76
C GLU A 52 -9.10 6.08 -7.64
N GLU A 53 -10.17 5.35 -7.95
CA GLU A 53 -10.86 4.47 -6.99
C GLU A 53 -9.98 3.29 -6.55
N GLU A 54 -9.25 2.66 -7.48
CA GLU A 54 -8.30 1.59 -7.17
C GLU A 54 -7.19 2.08 -6.24
N LYS A 55 -6.66 3.28 -6.51
CA LYS A 55 -5.66 3.89 -5.64
C LYS A 55 -6.22 4.18 -4.24
N GLU A 56 -7.42 4.77 -4.14
CA GLU A 56 -8.04 5.06 -2.85
C GLU A 56 -8.32 3.79 -2.05
N LEU A 57 -8.85 2.75 -2.69
CA LEU A 57 -9.11 1.46 -2.07
C LEU A 57 -7.82 0.76 -1.63
N SER A 58 -6.76 0.83 -2.44
CA SER A 58 -5.45 0.30 -2.09
C SER A 58 -4.84 1.03 -0.89
N ASP A 59 -4.88 2.37 -0.87
CA ASP A 59 -4.40 3.17 0.26
C ASP A 59 -5.18 2.84 1.53
N ARG A 60 -6.51 2.67 1.41
CA ARG A 60 -7.36 2.28 2.54
C ARG A 60 -7.09 0.85 3.02
N LEU A 61 -6.87 -0.10 2.11
CA LEU A 61 -6.46 -1.47 2.45
C LEU A 61 -5.11 -1.51 3.16
N SER A 62 -4.15 -0.66 2.74
CA SER A 62 -2.84 -0.58 3.38
C SER A 62 -2.92 -0.13 4.84
N GLN A 63 -3.85 0.79 5.16
CA GLN A 63 -4.14 1.18 6.54
C GLN A 63 -4.70 0.02 7.37
N TYR A 64 -5.37 -0.93 6.71
CA TYR A 64 -5.89 -2.11 7.39
C TYR A 64 -4.91 -3.29 7.44
N ALA A 65 -3.74 -3.18 6.82
CA ALA A 65 -2.76 -4.26 6.77
C ALA A 65 -2.21 -4.63 8.16
N GLU A 66 -2.18 -3.68 9.10
CA GLU A 66 -1.80 -3.94 10.50
C GLU A 66 -2.86 -4.76 11.26
N TYR A 67 -4.09 -4.85 10.73
CA TYR A 67 -5.18 -5.63 11.31
C TYR A 67 -5.33 -7.01 10.67
N ASP A 68 -4.26 -7.55 10.08
CA ASP A 68 -4.23 -8.94 9.65
C ASP A 68 -4.61 -9.85 10.84
N PRO A 69 -5.75 -10.56 10.77
CA PRO A 69 -6.21 -11.42 11.86
C PRO A 69 -5.17 -12.47 12.25
N GLU A 70 -4.37 -12.94 11.29
CA GLU A 70 -3.32 -13.92 11.53
C GLU A 70 -2.15 -13.31 12.30
N ALA A 71 -1.68 -12.12 11.90
CA ALA A 71 -0.67 -11.37 12.65
C ALA A 71 -1.14 -11.06 14.09
N ILE A 72 -2.39 -10.61 14.27
CA ILE A 72 -2.96 -10.34 15.60
C ILE A 72 -3.01 -11.63 16.44
N ALA A 73 -3.44 -12.75 15.86
CA ALA A 73 -3.51 -14.04 16.56
C ALA A 73 -2.11 -14.50 17.01
N GLN A 74 -1.10 -14.33 16.17
CA GLN A 74 0.30 -14.65 16.50
C GLN A 74 0.83 -13.78 17.65
N VAL A 75 0.54 -12.48 17.64
CA VAL A 75 0.92 -11.58 18.74
C VAL A 75 0.23 -12.00 20.04
N LYS A 76 -1.07 -12.29 20.01
CA LYS A 76 -1.82 -12.76 21.19
C LYS A 76 -1.21 -14.03 21.78
N LEU A 77 -0.94 -15.04 20.94
CA LEU A 77 -0.33 -16.29 21.39
C LEU A 77 1.04 -16.07 22.05
N ARG A 78 1.87 -15.21 21.46
CA ARG A 78 3.19 -14.87 22.01
C ARG A 78 3.06 -14.13 23.35
N THR A 79 2.12 -13.20 23.45
CA THR A 79 1.85 -12.46 24.69
C THR A 79 1.32 -13.36 25.79
N GLU A 80 0.40 -14.28 25.48
CA GLU A 80 -0.10 -15.28 26.43
C GLU A 80 1.03 -16.15 26.96
N LYS A 81 1.88 -16.68 26.07
CA LYS A 81 3.04 -17.47 26.48
C LYS A 81 4.03 -16.67 27.33
N ALA A 82 4.31 -15.43 26.94
CA ALA A 82 5.22 -14.56 27.70
C ALA A 82 4.66 -14.26 29.10
N ARG A 83 3.33 -14.07 29.22
CA ARG A 83 2.63 -13.89 30.49
C ARG A 83 2.73 -15.15 31.36
N GLU A 84 2.48 -16.33 30.80
CA GLU A 84 2.63 -17.59 31.53
C GLU A 84 4.06 -17.80 32.03
N ASP A 85 5.05 -17.55 31.16
CA ASP A 85 6.47 -17.64 31.52
C ASP A 85 6.85 -16.64 32.62
N ALA A 86 6.35 -15.40 32.54
CA ALA A 86 6.57 -14.38 33.57
C ALA A 86 5.96 -14.82 34.92
N ASN A 87 4.71 -15.29 34.92
CA ASN A 87 4.03 -15.76 36.13
C ASN A 87 4.73 -16.98 36.76
N ARG A 88 5.26 -17.89 35.94
CA ARG A 88 6.09 -19.00 36.44
C ARG A 88 7.37 -18.50 37.13
N TRP A 89 8.00 -17.45 36.60
CA TRP A 89 9.15 -16.84 37.26
C TRP A 89 8.76 -16.10 38.54
N THR A 90 7.59 -15.44 38.57
CA THR A 90 7.00 -14.86 39.79
C THR A 90 6.81 -15.92 40.88
N ASP A 91 6.25 -17.08 40.54
CA ASP A 91 6.14 -18.23 41.46
C ASP A 91 7.51 -18.66 42.02
N ASN A 92 8.50 -18.76 41.13
CA ASN A 92 9.86 -19.15 41.52
C ASN A 92 10.47 -18.13 42.49
N VAL A 93 10.28 -16.83 42.24
CA VAL A 93 10.75 -15.75 43.12
C VAL A 93 10.11 -15.87 44.51
N PHE A 94 8.78 -16.04 44.59
CA PHE A 94 8.09 -16.23 45.86
C PHE A 94 8.50 -17.51 46.59
N ALA A 95 8.71 -18.60 45.86
CA ALA A 95 9.20 -19.86 46.42
C ALA A 95 10.60 -19.69 47.05
N ILE A 96 11.51 -19.01 46.36
CA ILE A 96 12.87 -18.73 46.85
C ILE A 96 12.82 -17.83 48.08
N LYS A 97 12.02 -16.74 48.05
CA LYS A 97 11.84 -15.85 49.21
C LYS A 97 11.38 -16.63 50.45
N LYS A 98 10.35 -17.47 50.30
CA LYS A 98 9.83 -18.33 51.37
C LYS A 98 10.86 -19.35 51.87
N TRP A 99 11.63 -19.95 50.95
CA TRP A 99 12.68 -20.89 51.30
C TRP A 99 13.81 -20.21 52.09
N CYS A 100 14.28 -19.05 51.63
CA CYS A 100 15.32 -18.27 52.31
C CYS A 100 14.91 -17.87 53.73
N LYS A 101 13.65 -17.42 53.90
CA LYS A 101 13.07 -17.11 55.21
C LYS A 101 12.99 -18.33 56.12
N SER A 102 12.48 -19.45 55.62
CA SER A 102 12.28 -20.66 56.42
C SER A 102 13.57 -21.41 56.77
N LYS A 103 14.57 -21.42 55.88
CA LYS A 103 15.83 -22.15 56.08
C LYS A 103 16.95 -21.34 56.68
N PHE A 104 17.05 -20.05 56.34
CA PHE A 104 18.15 -19.19 56.75
C PHE A 104 17.73 -18.03 57.65
N GLY A 105 16.42 -17.88 57.92
CA GLY A 105 15.90 -16.80 58.77
C GLY A 105 16.01 -15.41 58.13
N ILE A 106 16.25 -15.34 56.82
CA ILE A 106 16.43 -14.07 56.11
C ILE A 106 15.06 -13.42 55.90
N GLU A 107 14.89 -12.18 56.36
CA GLU A 107 13.67 -11.41 56.12
C GLU A 107 13.48 -11.10 54.63
N GLU A 108 12.25 -11.26 54.14
CA GLU A 108 11.90 -11.02 52.74
C GLU A 108 12.25 -9.60 52.28
N LYS A 109 12.08 -8.59 53.15
CA LYS A 109 12.43 -7.19 52.86
C LYS A 109 13.92 -6.98 52.56
N VAL A 110 14.80 -7.79 53.15
CA VAL A 110 16.24 -7.72 52.88
C VAL A 110 16.53 -8.28 51.49
N LEU A 111 15.87 -9.37 51.10
CA LEU A 111 15.98 -9.94 49.75
C LEU A 111 15.40 -8.99 48.71
N ASP A 112 14.25 -8.38 48.99
CA ASP A 112 13.59 -7.43 48.08
C ASP A 112 14.48 -6.22 47.82
N LYS A 113 15.09 -5.66 48.87
CA LYS A 113 16.06 -4.57 48.73
C LYS A 113 17.34 -4.99 47.99
N GLN A 114 17.82 -6.22 48.23
CA GLN A 114 19.08 -6.72 47.65
C GLN A 114 18.95 -7.03 46.15
N PHE A 115 17.80 -7.56 45.73
CA PHE A 115 17.51 -7.94 44.35
C PHE A 115 16.64 -6.91 43.62
N GLU A 116 16.42 -5.74 44.23
CA GLU A 116 15.63 -4.64 43.68
C GLU A 116 14.22 -5.08 43.25
N ILE A 117 13.59 -5.97 44.04
CA ILE A 117 12.23 -6.45 43.82
C ILE A 117 11.26 -5.34 44.24
N PRO A 118 10.41 -4.83 43.33
CA PRO A 118 9.42 -3.82 43.66
C PRO A 118 8.40 -4.27 44.71
N GLU A 119 7.84 -3.33 45.48
CA GLU A 119 6.80 -3.65 46.48
C GLU A 119 5.47 -4.06 45.83
N ASP A 120 5.22 -3.62 44.59
CA ASP A 120 4.08 -3.97 43.76
C ASP A 120 4.36 -5.16 42.82
N PHE A 121 5.44 -5.91 43.07
CA PHE A 121 5.76 -7.10 42.28
C PHE A 121 4.72 -8.21 42.52
N ASP A 122 3.92 -8.50 41.50
CA ASP A 122 2.87 -9.51 41.52
C ASP A 122 2.70 -10.17 40.14
N TYR A 123 1.72 -11.07 40.01
CA TYR A 123 1.37 -11.72 38.76
C TYR A 123 0.89 -10.72 37.70
N VAL A 124 1.20 -11.03 36.44
CA VAL A 124 0.72 -10.29 35.27
C VAL A 124 -0.68 -10.78 34.89
N GLU A 125 -1.66 -9.86 34.88
CA GLU A 125 -3.05 -10.05 34.46
C GLU A 125 -3.30 -10.09 32.95
#